data_AF-A0A0G1CIX4-F1
#
_entry.id   AF-A0A0G1CIX4-F1
#
_cell.length_a   1.000
_cell.length_b   1.000
_cell.length_c   1.000
_cell.angle_alpha   90.00
_cell.angle_beta   90.00
_cell.angle_gamma   90.00
#
_symmetry.space_group_name_H-M   'P 1'
#
loop_
_entity.id
_entity.type
_entity.pdbx_description
1 polymer ?
#
loop_
_entity_poly.entity_id
_entity_poly.type
_entity_poly.pdbx_seq_one_letter_code
_entity_poly.pdbx_strand_id
1 'polypeptide(L)'
;MVFSNKQLLQKALEENGTALTIVELSQKTQLQVAKIRQTLTTWEKDIVRIGPQTYDLKWRVYCGKTFRHTPQAIEIEKGILSTETDVYYYLIASFDYRAKITLYDEDDVAYPLTDRKQSKNLKLSYLSGLSKWFKKYNFEVNDDILFTCKDIKTHEFKIRRQKKQERDEFIIAAKNRRLADLVYDIINHTLPKQEGDMFLIRKYVYVYPFNDPVPPDGLIKVLANNKRFLISNIDKMYSWTGHRIKDFLTVGLRKYYLQNDKKDWIPVIIDTDEFGKYGYCSQCSERVIWESDIGWHHTKTDFESAESYIPNEFFTSDNSKTRMN
;
A
#
# COMPACT_ATOMS: atom_id res chain seq x y z
N MET A 1 39.95 -12.32 8.72
CA MET A 1 38.69 -11.70 9.21
C MET A 1 37.55 -12.55 8.67
N VAL A 2 36.73 -13.17 9.52
CA VAL A 2 35.62 -14.03 9.08
C VAL A 2 34.43 -13.12 8.78
N PHE A 3 34.06 -12.99 7.51
CA PHE A 3 32.87 -12.23 7.13
C PHE A 3 31.62 -13.00 7.55
N SER A 4 30.66 -12.28 8.12
CA SER A 4 29.31 -12.82 8.31
C SER A 4 28.65 -13.09 6.94
N ASN A 5 27.68 -14.00 6.90
CA ASN A 5 26.91 -14.27 5.68
C ASN A 5 26.30 -12.99 5.07
N LYS A 6 25.85 -12.06 5.91
CA LYS A 6 25.36 -10.75 5.49
C LYS A 6 26.42 -9.96 4.73
N GLN A 7 27.62 -9.85 5.31
CA GLN A 7 28.73 -9.12 4.70
C GLN A 7 29.16 -9.77 3.39
N LEU A 8 29.14 -11.11 3.30
CA LEU A 8 29.41 -11.83 2.05
C LEU A 8 28.39 -11.48 0.96
N LEU A 9 27.10 -11.49 1.29
CA LEU A 9 26.03 -11.15 0.33
C LEU A 9 26.10 -9.69 -0.12
N GLN A 10 26.30 -8.76 0.83
CA GLN A 10 26.43 -7.34 0.51
C GLN A 10 27.64 -7.09 -0.39
N LYS A 11 28.80 -7.64 -0.04
CA LYS A 11 30.02 -7.53 -0.84
C LYS A 11 29.83 -8.09 -2.25
N ALA A 12 29.17 -9.25 -2.39
CA ALA A 12 28.88 -9.83 -3.69
C ALA A 12 28.00 -8.92 -4.56
N LEU A 13 27.00 -8.25 -3.98
CA LEU A 13 26.15 -7.29 -4.69
C LEU A 13 26.90 -6.00 -5.05
N GLU A 14 27.76 -5.51 -4.15
CA GLU A 14 28.59 -4.32 -4.37
C GLU A 14 29.58 -4.55 -5.51
N GLU A 15 30.36 -5.63 -5.45
CA GLU A 15 31.34 -6.01 -6.48
C GLU A 15 30.71 -6.27 -7.85
N ASN A 16 29.49 -6.81 -7.88
CA ASN A 16 28.79 -7.08 -9.13
C ASN A 16 28.24 -5.81 -9.81
N GLY A 17 28.06 -4.71 -9.07
CA GLY A 17 27.52 -3.46 -9.60
C GLY A 17 26.02 -3.47 -9.97
N THR A 18 25.40 -4.64 -10.08
CA THR A 18 23.98 -4.83 -10.45
C THR A 18 23.29 -5.86 -9.54
N ALA A 19 21.97 -5.95 -9.66
CA ALA A 19 21.16 -6.93 -8.96
C ALA A 19 21.57 -8.37 -9.33
N LEU A 20 21.38 -9.29 -8.37
CA LEU A 20 21.72 -10.71 -8.52
C LEU A 20 20.53 -11.60 -8.15
N THR A 21 20.37 -12.69 -8.87
CA THR A 21 19.49 -13.79 -8.49
C THR A 21 20.05 -14.56 -7.30
N ILE A 22 19.20 -15.32 -6.62
CA ILE A 22 19.62 -16.15 -5.49
C ILE A 22 20.65 -17.23 -5.88
N VAL A 23 20.61 -17.70 -7.13
CA VAL A 23 21.55 -18.69 -7.66
C VAL A 23 22.92 -18.05 -7.87
N GLU A 24 22.97 -16.85 -8.47
CA GLU A 24 24.23 -16.12 -8.65
C GLU A 24 24.84 -15.69 -7.31
N LEU A 25 24.02 -15.29 -6.34
CA LEU A 25 24.47 -15.04 -4.97
C LEU A 25 25.09 -16.30 -4.34
N SER A 26 24.47 -17.46 -4.54
CA SER A 26 24.99 -18.75 -4.06
C SER A 26 26.35 -19.07 -4.68
N GLN A 27 26.51 -18.86 -5.99
CA GLN A 27 27.77 -19.08 -6.69
C GLN A 27 28.87 -18.14 -6.20
N LYS A 28 28.58 -16.84 -6.06
CA LYS A 28 29.58 -15.83 -5.65
C LYS A 28 29.99 -15.94 -4.18
N THR A 29 29.06 -16.32 -3.31
CA THR A 29 29.33 -16.40 -1.85
C THR A 29 29.67 -17.79 -1.36
N GLN A 30 29.52 -18.82 -2.21
CA GLN A 30 29.60 -20.23 -1.85
C GLN A 30 28.62 -20.66 -0.73
N LEU A 31 27.61 -19.84 -0.45
CA LEU A 31 26.56 -20.15 0.50
C LEU A 31 25.46 -20.97 -0.17
N GLN A 32 24.93 -21.95 0.54
CA GLN A 32 23.73 -22.67 0.08
C GLN A 32 22.53 -21.73 -0.01
N VAL A 33 21.67 -21.93 -1.03
CA VAL A 33 20.45 -21.14 -1.25
C VAL A 33 19.57 -21.05 0.01
N ALA A 34 19.41 -22.15 0.76
CA ALA A 34 18.65 -22.16 2.00
C ALA A 34 19.24 -21.20 3.05
N LYS A 35 20.57 -21.11 3.13
CA LYS A 35 21.27 -20.19 4.03
C LYS A 35 21.11 -18.74 3.60
N ILE A 36 21.18 -18.48 2.30
CA ILE A 36 20.91 -17.14 1.74
C ILE A 36 19.48 -16.72 2.06
N ARG A 37 18.49 -17.59 1.82
CA ARG A 37 17.09 -17.33 2.21
C ARG A 37 17.01 -16.99 3.69
N GLN A 38 17.55 -17.82 4.56
CA GLN A 38 17.55 -17.57 6.01
C GLN A 38 18.15 -16.20 6.37
N THR A 39 19.28 -15.83 5.77
CA THR A 39 19.94 -14.53 5.98
C THR A 39 19.10 -13.35 5.45
N LEU A 40 18.34 -13.54 4.38
CA LEU A 40 17.48 -12.51 3.79
C LEU A 40 16.05 -12.49 4.39
N THR A 41 15.66 -13.55 5.13
CA THR A 41 14.40 -13.59 5.88
C THR A 41 14.47 -12.71 7.13
N THR A 42 15.63 -12.64 7.79
CA THR A 42 15.89 -11.60 8.78
C THR A 42 15.83 -10.24 8.07
N TRP A 43 15.18 -9.27 8.70
CA TRP A 43 14.83 -7.98 8.11
C TRP A 43 16.07 -7.13 7.79
N GLU A 44 16.79 -7.49 6.73
CA GLU A 44 18.03 -6.83 6.36
C GLU A 44 17.74 -5.45 5.78
N LYS A 45 18.27 -4.43 6.45
CA LYS A 45 18.02 -3.03 6.07
C LYS A 45 18.62 -2.67 4.72
N ASP A 46 19.63 -3.38 4.25
CA ASP A 46 20.49 -2.93 3.14
C ASP A 46 20.35 -3.78 1.87
N ILE A 47 19.85 -5.01 1.98
CA ILE A 47 19.60 -5.91 0.84
C ILE A 47 18.10 -6.10 0.71
N VAL A 48 17.56 -5.80 -0.47
CA VAL A 48 16.12 -5.79 -0.75
C VAL A 48 15.79 -6.69 -1.92
N ARG A 49 14.60 -7.28 -1.90
CA ARG A 49 14.08 -8.08 -3.02
C ARG A 49 13.44 -7.14 -4.04
N ILE A 50 13.88 -7.21 -5.29
CA ILE A 50 13.36 -6.42 -6.41
C ILE A 50 12.56 -7.26 -7.43
N GLY A 51 12.54 -8.59 -7.25
CA GLY A 51 11.80 -9.52 -8.13
C GLY A 51 11.66 -10.92 -7.52
N PRO A 52 11.11 -11.91 -8.26
CA PRO A 52 10.78 -13.24 -7.74
C PRO A 52 11.90 -13.96 -7.00
N GLN A 53 13.17 -13.79 -7.39
CA GLN A 53 14.34 -14.30 -6.64
C GLN A 53 15.56 -13.39 -6.84
N THR A 54 15.31 -12.11 -7.13
CA THR A 54 16.33 -11.13 -7.49
C THR A 54 16.47 -10.12 -6.38
N TYR A 55 17.71 -9.85 -5.98
CA TYR A 55 18.06 -9.02 -4.85
C TYR A 55 19.05 -7.95 -5.26
N ASP A 56 18.95 -6.81 -4.62
CA ASP A 56 19.81 -5.66 -4.85
C ASP A 56 20.02 -4.89 -3.55
N LEU A 57 20.91 -3.90 -3.57
CA LEU A 57 21.18 -3.00 -2.47
C LEU A 57 20.10 -1.92 -2.42
N LYS A 58 19.52 -1.70 -1.23
CA LYS A 58 18.48 -0.69 -0.99
C LYS A 58 18.83 0.66 -1.61
N TRP A 59 20.06 1.12 -1.40
CA TRP A 59 20.51 2.43 -1.83
C TRP A 59 20.63 2.59 -3.36
N ARG A 60 20.85 1.51 -4.12
CA ARG A 60 20.82 1.55 -5.60
C ARG A 60 19.40 1.66 -6.11
N VAL A 61 18.49 0.89 -5.51
CA VAL A 61 17.11 0.75 -5.98
C VAL A 61 16.26 1.95 -5.59
N TYR A 62 16.50 2.53 -4.41
CA TYR A 62 15.61 3.55 -3.85
C TYR A 62 15.88 4.96 -4.35
N CYS A 63 17.14 5.26 -4.70
CA CYS A 63 17.52 6.56 -5.24
C CYS A 63 16.74 6.87 -6.53
N GLY A 64 16.21 8.10 -6.64
CA GLY A 64 15.40 8.55 -7.78
C GLY A 64 13.92 8.16 -7.72
N LYS A 65 13.49 7.28 -6.81
CA LYS A 65 12.07 6.98 -6.63
C LYS A 65 11.32 8.22 -6.14
N THR A 66 10.16 8.48 -6.75
CA THR A 66 9.28 9.59 -6.41
C THR A 66 7.98 9.08 -5.81
N PHE A 67 7.53 9.68 -4.71
CA PHE A 67 6.30 9.34 -3.99
C PHE A 67 5.39 10.56 -3.89
N ARG A 68 4.08 10.33 -3.78
CA ARG A 68 3.08 11.39 -3.59
C ARG A 68 2.46 11.29 -2.20
N HIS A 69 2.30 12.45 -1.55
CA HIS A 69 1.42 12.63 -0.40
C HIS A 69 0.46 13.80 -0.65
N THR A 70 -0.81 13.63 -0.30
CA THR A 70 -1.78 14.73 -0.27
C THR A 70 -1.99 15.12 1.20
N PRO A 71 -1.41 16.22 1.71
CA PRO A 71 -1.55 16.59 3.10
C PRO A 71 -2.99 16.93 3.49
N GLN A 72 -3.37 16.57 4.71
CA GLN A 72 -4.62 16.97 5.34
C GLN A 72 -4.59 18.45 5.73
N ALA A 73 -5.77 19.06 5.90
CA ALA A 73 -5.87 20.47 6.30
C ALA A 73 -5.07 20.80 7.58
N ILE A 74 -5.09 19.90 8.57
CA ILE A 74 -4.32 20.06 9.82
C ILE A 74 -2.80 19.98 9.60
N GLU A 75 -2.35 19.15 8.66
CA GLU A 75 -0.93 19.04 8.29
C GLU A 75 -0.45 20.36 7.69
N ILE A 76 -1.23 20.94 6.78
CA ILE A 76 -0.97 22.24 6.14
C ILE A 76 -0.94 23.36 7.18
N GLU A 77 -1.99 23.46 7.99
CA GLU A 77 -2.15 24.51 9.02
C GLU A 77 -0.96 24.53 10.00
N LYS A 78 -0.52 23.35 10.45
CA LYS A 78 0.55 23.22 11.44
C LYS A 78 1.95 23.14 10.82
N GLY A 79 2.09 22.87 9.53
CA GLY A 79 3.41 22.66 8.93
C GLY A 79 4.07 21.35 9.32
N ILE A 80 3.28 20.29 9.35
CA ILE A 80 3.68 18.95 9.81
C ILE A 80 3.30 17.87 8.79
N LEU A 81 3.87 16.67 8.94
CA LEU A 81 3.42 15.45 8.26
C LEU A 81 3.03 14.40 9.31
N SER A 82 1.89 13.74 9.16
CA SER A 82 1.46 12.66 10.02
C SER A 82 2.31 11.41 9.81
N THR A 83 2.80 10.80 10.88
CA THR A 83 3.53 9.51 10.81
C THR A 83 2.60 8.31 10.72
N GLU A 84 1.29 8.52 10.80
CA GLU A 84 0.25 7.48 10.66
C GLU A 84 -0.14 7.26 9.19
N THR A 85 0.56 7.93 8.26
CA THR A 85 0.35 7.83 6.82
C THR A 85 1.50 7.10 6.15
N ASP A 86 1.27 6.65 4.92
CA ASP A 86 2.25 5.93 4.11
C ASP A 86 3.51 6.75 3.81
N VAL A 87 3.44 8.09 3.87
CA VAL A 87 4.59 8.99 3.71
C VAL A 87 5.74 8.64 4.64
N TYR A 88 5.45 8.27 5.89
CA TYR A 88 6.49 7.92 6.86
C TYR A 88 7.27 6.70 6.39
N TYR A 89 6.57 5.69 5.85
CA TYR A 89 7.19 4.48 5.35
C TYR A 89 8.00 4.70 4.06
N TYR A 90 7.61 5.66 3.22
CA TYR A 90 8.42 6.08 2.08
C TYR A 90 9.71 6.80 2.50
N LEU A 91 9.67 7.64 3.54
CA LEU A 91 10.85 8.41 3.96
C LEU A 91 11.91 7.55 4.69
N ILE A 92 11.49 6.48 5.37
CA ILE A 92 12.41 5.58 6.08
C ILE A 92 12.85 4.37 5.25
N ALA A 93 11.99 3.88 4.34
CA ALA A 93 12.14 2.67 3.50
C ALA A 93 12.45 1.34 4.24
N SER A 94 12.76 1.39 5.53
CA SER A 94 13.22 0.29 6.39
C SER A 94 12.98 0.63 7.87
N PHE A 95 13.16 -0.32 8.79
CA PHE A 95 12.82 -0.14 10.21
C PHE A 95 13.91 0.70 10.92
N ASP A 96 13.83 2.03 10.80
CA ASP A 96 14.79 2.95 11.40
C ASP A 96 14.13 4.10 12.17
N TYR A 97 13.93 3.88 13.46
CA TYR A 97 13.32 4.84 14.38
C TYR A 97 14.18 6.07 14.69
N ARG A 98 15.44 6.11 14.22
CA ARG A 98 16.37 7.21 14.48
C ARG A 98 16.79 7.93 13.21
N ALA A 99 16.16 7.62 12.08
CA ALA A 99 16.41 8.26 10.81
C ALA A 99 16.21 9.78 10.93
N LYS A 100 17.24 10.54 10.58
CA LYS A 100 17.16 12.00 10.45
C LYS A 100 16.79 12.32 9.02
N ILE A 101 15.54 12.64 8.78
CA ILE A 101 15.04 12.93 7.44
C ILE A 101 15.29 14.41 7.13
N THR A 102 15.87 14.69 5.97
CA THR A 102 16.04 16.07 5.48
C THR A 102 15.39 16.21 4.11
N LEU A 103 14.52 17.22 3.98
CA LEU A 103 13.85 17.53 2.73
C LEU A 103 14.50 18.76 2.08
N TYR A 104 14.66 18.77 0.77
CA TYR A 104 15.25 19.86 0.00
C TYR A 104 14.22 20.35 -1.02
N ASP A 105 13.90 21.64 -1.04
CA ASP A 105 13.00 22.17 -2.07
C ASP A 105 13.70 22.33 -3.43
N GLU A 106 13.02 22.97 -4.39
CA GLU A 106 13.55 23.18 -5.74
C GLU A 106 14.73 24.15 -5.79
N ASP A 107 14.88 25.00 -4.76
CA ASP A 107 16.00 25.93 -4.58
C ASP A 107 17.12 25.32 -3.70
N ASP A 108 17.07 24.01 -3.45
CA ASP A 108 17.96 23.27 -2.54
C ASP A 108 17.98 23.80 -1.08
N VAL A 109 16.92 24.49 -0.65
CA VAL A 109 16.75 24.88 0.76
C VAL A 109 16.41 23.65 1.58
N ALA A 110 17.19 23.40 2.64
CA ALA A 110 17.03 22.24 3.52
C ALA A 110 15.98 22.47 4.63
N TYR A 111 15.15 21.45 4.84
CA TYR A 111 14.11 21.36 5.86
C TYR A 111 14.32 20.05 6.65
N PRO A 112 15.13 20.08 7.73
CA PRO A 112 15.30 18.92 8.58
C PRO A 112 14.01 18.63 9.34
N LEU A 113 13.56 17.38 9.30
CA LEU A 113 12.37 16.94 9.99
C LEU A 113 12.70 16.47 11.41
N THR A 114 11.84 16.83 12.36
CA THR A 114 11.91 16.35 13.75
C THR A 114 10.68 15.53 14.07
N ASP A 115 10.90 14.26 14.42
CA ASP A 115 9.85 13.36 14.91
C ASP A 115 9.32 13.83 16.27
N ARG A 116 7.99 13.92 16.37
CA ARG A 116 7.25 14.34 17.55
C ARG A 116 6.19 13.28 17.85
N LYS A 117 6.25 12.74 19.06
CA LYS A 117 5.21 11.85 19.56
C LYS A 117 3.89 12.61 19.77
N GLN A 118 2.80 11.85 19.74
CA GLN A 118 1.46 12.30 20.11
C GLN A 118 1.47 13.20 21.36
N SER A 119 0.69 14.27 21.32
CA SER A 119 0.58 15.25 22.41
C SER A 119 -0.88 15.58 22.71
N LYS A 120 -1.14 16.37 23.75
CA LYS A 120 -2.51 16.85 24.05
C LYS A 120 -3.12 17.67 22.90
N ASN A 121 -2.28 18.37 22.13
CA ASN A 121 -2.73 19.27 21.06
C ASN A 121 -2.90 18.58 19.71
N LEU A 122 -2.21 17.45 19.51
CA LEU A 122 -2.25 16.65 18.30
C LEU A 122 -2.33 15.18 18.70
N LYS A 123 -3.48 14.57 18.43
CA LYS A 123 -3.78 13.16 18.74
C LYS A 123 -3.08 12.16 17.79
N LEU A 124 -2.08 12.60 17.04
CA LEU A 124 -1.28 11.76 16.15
C LEU A 124 0.22 12.07 16.36
N SER A 125 1.08 11.11 16.07
CA SER A 125 2.52 11.35 15.97
C SER A 125 2.84 11.99 14.60
N TYR A 126 3.84 12.88 14.54
CA TYR A 126 4.09 13.71 13.37
C TYR A 126 5.56 14.11 13.20
N LEU A 127 5.94 14.40 11.95
CA LEU A 127 7.18 15.06 11.58
C LEU A 127 6.94 16.57 11.51
N SER A 128 7.73 17.34 12.25
CA SER A 128 7.71 18.81 12.25
C SER A 128 8.87 19.39 11.43
N GLY A 129 8.70 20.58 10.87
CA GLY A 129 9.77 21.30 10.14
C GLY A 129 9.33 21.97 8.84
N LEU A 130 8.06 21.83 8.43
CA LEU A 130 7.58 22.28 7.12
C LEU A 130 6.77 23.57 7.14
N SER A 131 6.53 24.17 8.30
CA SER A 131 5.71 25.39 8.41
C SER A 131 6.23 26.53 7.52
N LYS A 132 7.56 26.69 7.40
CA LYS A 132 8.15 27.70 6.51
C LYS A 132 7.93 27.37 5.04
N TRP A 133 8.04 26.10 4.67
CA TRP A 133 7.87 25.63 3.30
C TRP A 133 6.41 25.79 2.84
N PHE A 134 5.43 25.29 3.61
CA PHE A 134 4.01 25.48 3.26
C PHE A 134 3.61 26.95 3.14
N LYS A 135 4.14 27.82 4.00
CA LYS A 135 3.92 29.28 3.88
C LYS A 135 4.55 29.87 2.63
N LYS A 136 5.84 29.56 2.36
CA LYS A 136 6.56 30.03 1.16
C LYS A 136 5.79 29.70 -0.11
N TYR A 137 5.26 28.49 -0.20
CA TYR A 137 4.57 28.00 -1.39
C TYR A 137 3.05 28.20 -1.35
N ASN A 138 2.46 28.88 -0.35
CA ASN A 138 1.00 29.05 -0.19
C ASN A 138 0.22 27.75 -0.48
N PHE A 139 0.51 26.71 0.30
CA PHE A 139 -0.05 25.37 0.11
C PHE A 139 -1.56 25.35 0.36
N GLU A 140 -2.31 24.68 -0.51
CA GLU A 140 -3.77 24.57 -0.41
C GLU A 140 -4.22 23.12 -0.17
N VAL A 141 -5.43 22.95 0.33
CA VAL A 141 -6.02 21.61 0.51
C VAL A 141 -6.15 20.92 -0.85
N ASN A 142 -5.77 19.64 -0.91
CA ASN A 142 -5.68 18.80 -2.11
C ASN A 142 -4.48 19.07 -3.03
N ASP A 143 -3.58 19.98 -2.67
CA ASP A 143 -2.25 19.97 -3.30
C ASP A 143 -1.46 18.76 -2.83
N ASP A 144 -0.51 18.34 -3.67
CA ASP A 144 0.37 17.23 -3.38
C ASP A 144 1.79 17.70 -3.08
N ILE A 145 2.46 16.93 -2.23
CA ILE A 145 3.91 16.94 -2.11
C ILE A 145 4.45 15.74 -2.87
N LEU A 146 5.36 15.99 -3.80
CA LEU A 146 6.15 14.95 -4.44
C LEU A 146 7.50 14.84 -3.73
N PHE A 147 7.85 13.64 -3.28
CA PHE A 147 9.12 13.33 -2.60
C PHE A 147 9.98 12.47 -3.51
N THR A 148 11.11 12.98 -3.98
CA THR A 148 12.08 12.21 -4.77
C THR A 148 13.29 11.87 -3.90
N CYS A 149 13.62 10.60 -3.73
CA CYS A 149 14.78 10.18 -2.95
C CYS A 149 16.09 10.66 -3.62
N LYS A 150 16.88 11.48 -2.92
CA LYS A 150 18.24 11.86 -3.33
C LYS A 150 19.25 10.83 -2.81
N ASP A 151 19.18 10.52 -1.51
CA ASP A 151 20.02 9.49 -0.89
C ASP A 151 19.29 8.86 0.30
N ILE A 152 19.01 7.56 0.21
CA ILE A 152 18.33 6.82 1.28
C ILE A 152 19.26 6.44 2.44
N LYS A 153 20.59 6.50 2.27
CA LYS A 153 21.55 6.25 3.37
C LYS A 153 21.52 7.39 4.39
N THR A 154 21.36 8.61 3.91
CA THR A 154 21.27 9.83 4.72
C THR A 154 19.82 10.32 4.91
N HIS A 155 18.84 9.64 4.32
CA HIS A 155 17.42 10.01 4.33
C HIS A 155 17.16 11.43 3.77
N GLU A 156 17.81 11.74 2.66
CA GLU A 156 17.69 13.01 1.94
C GLU A 156 16.73 12.88 0.76
N PHE A 157 15.76 13.78 0.69
CA PHE A 157 14.72 13.79 -0.35
C PHE A 157 14.55 15.18 -0.94
N LYS A 158 14.35 15.27 -2.26
CA LYS A 158 13.83 16.49 -2.90
C LYS A 158 12.31 16.54 -2.71
N ILE A 159 11.77 17.71 -2.42
CA ILE A 159 10.34 17.97 -2.37
C ILE A 159 9.90 19.01 -3.39
N ARG A 160 8.71 18.82 -3.95
CA ARG A 160 8.05 19.75 -4.85
C ARG A 160 6.56 19.82 -4.55
N ARG A 161 5.98 21.02 -4.58
CA ARG A 161 4.52 21.20 -4.59
C ARG A 161 4.01 20.87 -5.99
N GLN A 162 3.02 19.98 -6.08
CA GLN A 162 2.20 19.83 -7.27
C GLN A 162 0.82 20.38 -6.94
N LYS A 163 0.38 21.39 -7.67
CA LYS A 163 -0.96 21.95 -7.44
C LYS A 163 -2.02 20.95 -7.87
N LYS A 164 -3.18 20.95 -7.21
CA LYS A 164 -4.33 20.10 -7.62
C LYS A 164 -4.62 20.17 -9.13
N GLN A 165 -4.54 21.37 -9.70
CA GLN A 165 -4.85 21.66 -11.11
C GLN A 165 -3.81 21.07 -12.09
N GLU A 166 -2.60 20.78 -11.62
CA GLU A 166 -1.49 20.22 -12.39
C GLU A 166 -1.47 18.68 -12.35
N ARG A 167 -2.46 18.06 -11.68
CA ARG A 167 -2.57 16.61 -11.59
C ARG A 167 -3.07 16.03 -12.91
N ASP A 168 -2.29 15.14 -13.50
CA ASP A 168 -2.75 14.29 -14.59
C ASP A 168 -3.57 13.13 -14.02
N GLU A 169 -4.85 13.37 -13.75
CA GLU A 169 -5.73 12.36 -13.12
C GLU A 169 -5.85 11.08 -13.96
N PHE A 170 -5.73 11.17 -15.28
CA PHE A 170 -5.81 10.01 -16.16
C PHE A 170 -4.60 9.08 -15.94
N ILE A 171 -3.39 9.63 -15.98
CA ILE A 171 -2.16 8.87 -15.74
C ILE A 171 -2.13 8.36 -14.29
N ILE A 172 -2.53 9.20 -13.34
CA ILE A 172 -2.57 8.83 -11.92
C ILE A 172 -3.53 7.67 -11.69
N ALA A 173 -4.75 7.72 -12.26
CA ALA A 173 -5.73 6.63 -12.13
C ALA A 173 -5.21 5.31 -12.71
N ALA A 174 -4.53 5.34 -13.87
CA ALA A 174 -3.92 4.14 -14.45
C ALA A 174 -2.83 3.55 -13.55
N LYS A 175 -2.01 4.39 -12.93
CA LYS A 175 -0.96 3.97 -11.98
C LYS A 175 -1.54 3.48 -10.65
N ASN A 176 -2.60 4.12 -10.15
CA ASN A 176 -3.35 3.67 -8.99
C ASN A 176 -3.91 2.26 -9.23
N ARG A 177 -4.48 2.00 -10.41
CA ARG A 177 -4.95 0.65 -10.80
C ARG A 177 -3.83 -0.38 -10.79
N ARG A 178 -2.69 -0.07 -11.41
CA ARG A 178 -1.52 -0.97 -11.43
C ARG A 178 -0.98 -1.25 -10.02
N LEU A 179 -0.89 -0.23 -9.17
CA LEU A 179 -0.47 -0.41 -7.79
C LEU A 179 -1.48 -1.29 -7.03
N ALA A 180 -2.79 -1.06 -7.22
CA ALA A 180 -3.82 -1.88 -6.62
C ALA A 180 -3.76 -3.35 -7.11
N ASP A 181 -3.47 -3.60 -8.40
CA ASP A 181 -3.29 -4.97 -8.92
C ASP A 181 -2.08 -5.66 -8.27
N LEU A 182 -0.96 -4.96 -8.13
CA LEU A 182 0.22 -5.49 -7.45
C LEU A 182 -0.04 -5.80 -5.96
N VAL A 183 -0.72 -4.90 -5.25
CA VAL A 183 -1.11 -5.12 -3.85
C VAL A 183 -2.07 -6.29 -3.75
N TYR A 184 -3.01 -6.42 -4.69
CA TYR A 184 -3.93 -7.55 -4.76
C TYR A 184 -3.18 -8.87 -4.86
N ASP A 185 -2.23 -8.99 -5.79
CA ASP A 185 -1.42 -10.19 -5.98
C ASP A 185 -0.61 -10.54 -4.71
N ILE A 186 0.03 -9.54 -4.10
CA ILE A 186 0.79 -9.72 -2.85
C ILE A 186 -0.09 -10.30 -1.74
N ILE A 187 -1.25 -9.69 -1.49
CA ILE A 187 -2.14 -10.15 -0.42
C ILE A 187 -2.78 -11.49 -0.80
N ASN A 188 -3.07 -11.72 -2.09
CA ASN A 188 -3.66 -12.96 -2.55
C ASN A 188 -2.74 -14.17 -2.28
N HIS A 189 -1.43 -13.97 -2.23
CA HIS A 189 -0.46 -15.02 -1.88
C HIS A 189 -0.03 -15.03 -0.40
N THR A 190 -0.50 -14.09 0.42
CA THR A 190 -0.18 -14.04 1.86
C THR A 190 -1.31 -14.70 2.66
N LEU A 191 -1.05 -15.63 3.60
CA LEU A 191 -2.07 -16.11 4.54
C LEU A 191 -2.06 -15.23 5.80
N PRO A 192 -3.20 -14.65 6.25
CA PRO A 192 -4.60 -15.03 5.97
C PRO A 192 -5.33 -14.15 4.93
N LYS A 193 -4.63 -13.65 3.91
CA LYS A 193 -5.13 -12.71 2.88
C LYS A 193 -5.40 -11.29 3.41
N GLN A 194 -4.58 -10.88 4.36
CA GLN A 194 -4.49 -9.51 4.86
C GLN A 194 -3.03 -9.21 5.15
N GLU A 195 -2.67 -7.93 5.19
CA GLU A 195 -1.31 -7.50 5.53
C GLU A 195 -1.32 -6.09 6.12
N GLY A 196 -0.37 -5.80 7.02
CA GLY A 196 -0.20 -4.43 7.52
C GLY A 196 0.29 -3.50 6.40
N ASP A 197 -0.19 -2.26 6.37
CA ASP A 197 0.23 -1.23 5.41
C ASP A 197 1.76 -1.08 5.28
N MET A 198 2.48 -1.03 6.41
CA MET A 198 3.94 -0.99 6.44
C MET A 198 4.58 -2.17 5.68
N PHE A 199 4.04 -3.37 5.89
CA PHE A 199 4.55 -4.59 5.26
C PHE A 199 4.25 -4.59 3.77
N LEU A 200 3.06 -4.13 3.36
CA LEU A 200 2.71 -3.97 1.96
C LEU A 200 3.62 -3.00 1.24
N ILE A 201 3.80 -1.80 1.80
CA ILE A 201 4.70 -0.78 1.25
C ILE A 201 6.07 -1.38 1.02
N ARG A 202 6.62 -2.11 1.99
CA ARG A 202 7.93 -2.77 1.82
C ARG A 202 7.97 -3.81 0.71
N LYS A 203 6.89 -4.57 0.51
CA LYS A 203 6.83 -5.60 -0.53
C LYS A 203 6.77 -4.99 -1.94
N TYR A 204 6.09 -3.87 -2.14
CA TYR A 204 5.97 -3.26 -3.46
C TYR A 204 6.95 -2.12 -3.74
N VAL A 205 7.46 -1.40 -2.73
CA VAL A 205 8.25 -0.16 -2.96
C VAL A 205 9.53 -0.41 -3.76
N TYR A 206 10.12 -1.60 -3.62
CA TYR A 206 11.32 -2.02 -4.34
C TYR A 206 11.04 -2.69 -5.69
N VAL A 207 9.80 -3.08 -5.96
CA VAL A 207 9.39 -3.80 -7.17
C VAL A 207 8.65 -2.88 -8.14
N TYR A 208 7.81 -1.99 -7.63
CA TYR A 208 7.04 -1.05 -8.43
C TYR A 208 7.95 0.08 -8.98
N PRO A 209 7.82 0.44 -10.27
CA PRO A 209 8.67 1.44 -10.91
C PRO A 209 8.26 2.88 -10.54
N PHE A 210 8.68 3.34 -9.36
CA PHE A 210 8.47 4.71 -8.87
C PHE A 210 9.39 5.78 -9.50
N ASN A 211 10.15 5.45 -10.55
CA ASN A 211 11.10 6.39 -11.20
C ASN A 211 10.41 7.31 -12.23
N ASP A 212 9.09 7.41 -12.16
CA ASP A 212 8.25 8.19 -13.07
C ASP A 212 7.95 9.56 -12.45
N PRO A 213 7.95 10.66 -13.24
CA PRO A 213 7.63 12.00 -12.75
C PRO A 213 6.21 12.15 -12.18
N VAL A 214 5.29 11.23 -12.50
CA VAL A 214 3.91 11.23 -12.03
C VAL A 214 3.66 9.94 -11.24
N PRO A 215 4.07 9.82 -9.96
CA PRO A 215 3.82 8.60 -9.17
C PRO A 215 2.32 8.35 -8.94
N PRO A 216 1.91 7.13 -8.53
CA PRO A 216 0.56 6.89 -8.03
C PRO A 216 0.28 7.72 -6.77
N ASP A 217 -0.99 7.83 -6.39
CA ASP A 217 -1.36 8.31 -5.05
C ASP A 217 -0.84 7.39 -3.94
N GLY A 218 -0.89 7.88 -2.71
CA GLY A 218 -0.56 7.09 -1.53
C GLY A 218 -1.44 5.85 -1.36
N LEU A 219 -0.92 4.79 -0.71
CA LEU A 219 -1.52 3.46 -0.64
C LEU A 219 -2.98 3.52 -0.20
N ILE A 220 -3.26 4.18 0.92
CA ILE A 220 -4.61 4.24 1.47
C ILE A 220 -5.57 4.91 0.49
N LYS A 221 -5.17 5.99 -0.18
CA LYS A 221 -5.98 6.70 -1.19
C LYS A 221 -6.22 5.84 -2.43
N VAL A 222 -5.21 5.09 -2.88
CA VAL A 222 -5.32 4.14 -4.00
C VAL A 222 -6.32 3.04 -3.70
N LEU A 223 -6.26 2.48 -2.50
CA LEU A 223 -7.08 1.33 -2.12
C LEU A 223 -8.50 1.71 -1.68
N ALA A 224 -8.71 2.92 -1.13
CA ALA A 224 -10.00 3.38 -0.62
C ALA A 224 -11.13 3.30 -1.64
N ASN A 225 -10.83 3.58 -2.91
CA ASN A 225 -11.80 3.55 -3.99
C ASN A 225 -11.82 2.22 -4.75
N ASN A 226 -11.02 1.23 -4.34
CA ASN A 226 -10.93 -0.05 -5.01
C ASN A 226 -11.73 -1.11 -4.25
N LYS A 227 -12.86 -1.53 -4.85
CA LYS A 227 -13.81 -2.49 -4.27
C LYS A 227 -13.19 -3.83 -3.84
N ARG A 228 -11.98 -4.19 -4.32
CA ARG A 228 -11.29 -5.43 -3.92
C ARG A 228 -10.67 -5.38 -2.53
N PHE A 229 -10.61 -4.21 -1.87
CA PHE A 229 -9.89 -4.03 -0.61
C PHE A 229 -10.82 -3.62 0.54
N LEU A 230 -10.41 -3.99 1.75
CA LEU A 230 -10.98 -3.53 3.02
C LEU A 230 -9.90 -2.70 3.71
N ILE A 231 -10.19 -1.41 3.94
CA ILE A 231 -9.19 -0.45 4.44
C ILE A 231 -9.63 0.34 5.68
N SER A 232 -10.90 0.24 6.10
CA SER A 232 -11.43 1.04 7.22
C SER A 232 -11.65 0.21 8.49
N ASN A 233 -11.63 0.91 9.63
CA ASN A 233 -12.06 0.33 10.91
C ASN A 233 -13.57 -0.01 10.93
N ILE A 234 -14.36 0.54 9.99
CA ILE A 234 -15.79 0.28 9.86
C ILE A 234 -16.01 -1.01 9.06
N ASP A 235 -15.14 -1.30 8.09
CA ASP A 235 -15.07 -2.54 7.32
C ASP A 235 -14.38 -3.70 8.06
N LYS A 236 -14.32 -3.65 9.41
CA LYS A 236 -13.72 -4.68 10.27
C LYS A 236 -14.54 -5.97 10.25
N MET A 237 -14.55 -6.64 9.10
CA MET A 237 -15.04 -7.99 8.94
C MET A 237 -14.13 -8.95 9.70
N TYR A 238 -14.74 -10.00 10.21
CA TYR A 238 -14.05 -11.12 10.82
C TYR A 238 -13.08 -11.73 9.80
N SER A 239 -11.80 -11.88 10.18
CA SER A 239 -10.88 -12.71 9.39
C SER A 239 -11.39 -14.16 9.38
N TRP A 240 -10.83 -15.04 8.54
CA TRP A 240 -11.10 -16.49 8.50
C TRP A 240 -11.24 -17.20 9.87
N THR A 241 -10.72 -16.61 10.96
CA THR A 241 -10.86 -17.12 12.33
C THR A 241 -12.12 -16.65 13.08
N GLY A 242 -13.00 -15.84 12.49
CA GLY A 242 -14.14 -15.29 13.24
C GLY A 242 -13.75 -14.18 14.24
N HIS A 243 -12.56 -13.57 14.10
CA HIS A 243 -12.08 -12.52 15.01
C HIS A 243 -12.09 -11.14 14.35
N ARG A 244 -12.69 -10.15 15.05
CA ARG A 244 -12.70 -8.74 14.65
C ARG A 244 -11.26 -8.22 14.70
N ILE A 245 -10.76 -7.70 13.59
CA ILE A 245 -9.42 -7.10 13.53
C ILE A 245 -9.46 -5.80 14.33
N LYS A 246 -8.93 -5.81 15.57
CA LYS A 246 -9.04 -4.65 16.48
C LYS A 246 -7.95 -3.61 16.25
N ASP A 247 -6.77 -4.03 15.80
CA ASP A 247 -5.55 -3.20 15.83
C ASP A 247 -4.93 -2.99 14.42
N PHE A 248 -4.40 -1.77 14.21
CA PHE A 248 -3.70 -1.27 13.00
C PHE A 248 -4.53 -1.21 11.71
N LEU A 249 -4.18 -0.27 10.82
CA LEU A 249 -4.69 -0.20 9.44
C LEU A 249 -4.16 -1.42 8.66
N THR A 250 -4.86 -2.53 8.81
CA THR A 250 -4.60 -3.76 8.06
C THR A 250 -5.37 -3.66 6.75
N VAL A 251 -4.67 -3.81 5.62
CA VAL A 251 -5.32 -3.90 4.32
C VAL A 251 -5.70 -5.36 4.10
N GLY A 252 -7.00 -5.62 4.07
CA GLY A 252 -7.54 -6.91 3.69
C GLY A 252 -7.91 -6.94 2.22
N LEU A 253 -7.89 -8.13 1.61
CA LEU A 253 -8.72 -8.33 0.43
C LEU A 253 -10.17 -8.46 0.89
N ARG A 254 -11.07 -7.76 0.20
CA ARG A 254 -12.51 -7.96 0.29
C ARG A 254 -12.79 -9.37 -0.23
N LYS A 255 -12.67 -10.34 0.68
CA LYS A 255 -12.79 -11.76 0.41
C LYS A 255 -14.01 -12.32 1.10
N TYR A 256 -14.73 -13.05 0.29
CA TYR A 256 -15.84 -13.87 0.65
C TYR A 256 -15.34 -15.27 0.28
N TYR A 257 -15.35 -16.16 1.25
CA TYR A 257 -15.09 -17.57 0.97
C TYR A 257 -16.44 -18.17 0.67
N LEU A 258 -16.61 -18.68 -0.54
CA LEU A 258 -17.78 -19.47 -0.88
C LEU A 258 -17.42 -20.94 -0.72
N GLN A 259 -18.22 -21.69 0.01
CA GLN A 259 -18.10 -23.14 0.04
C GLN A 259 -18.68 -23.69 -1.26
N ASN A 260 -17.84 -24.26 -2.13
CA ASN A 260 -18.30 -24.89 -3.35
C ASN A 260 -19.03 -26.22 -3.07
N ASP A 261 -19.58 -26.85 -4.10
CA ASP A 261 -20.28 -28.15 -4.01
C ASP A 261 -19.42 -29.28 -3.41
N LYS A 262 -18.09 -29.13 -3.45
CA LYS A 262 -17.10 -30.07 -2.88
C LYS A 262 -16.75 -29.77 -1.43
N LYS A 263 -17.42 -28.80 -0.80
CA LYS A 263 -17.14 -28.28 0.54
C LYS A 263 -15.80 -27.54 0.68
N ASP A 264 -15.14 -27.23 -0.42
CA ASP A 264 -13.92 -26.42 -0.41
C ASP A 264 -14.26 -24.93 -0.40
N TRP A 265 -13.48 -24.16 0.36
CA TRP A 265 -13.62 -22.71 0.41
C TRP A 265 -12.86 -22.06 -0.74
N ILE A 266 -13.58 -21.49 -1.69
CA ILE A 266 -13.02 -20.76 -2.82
C ILE A 266 -13.13 -19.24 -2.62
N PRO A 267 -12.11 -18.45 -3.03
CA PRO A 267 -12.20 -17.00 -2.96
C PRO A 267 -13.12 -16.48 -4.06
N VAL A 268 -14.14 -15.70 -3.68
CA VAL A 268 -15.01 -14.98 -4.62
C VAL A 268 -15.01 -13.49 -4.31
N ILE A 269 -15.30 -12.67 -5.33
CA ILE A 269 -15.59 -11.24 -5.17
C ILE A 269 -17.10 -11.14 -5.00
N ILE A 270 -17.54 -10.42 -3.97
CA ILE A 270 -18.95 -10.12 -3.80
C ILE A 270 -19.13 -8.61 -3.88
N ASP A 271 -20.06 -8.20 -4.74
CA ASP A 271 -20.56 -6.85 -4.78
C ASP A 271 -21.61 -6.67 -3.68
N THR A 272 -21.29 -5.87 -2.67
CA THR A 272 -22.16 -5.64 -1.51
C THR A 272 -23.12 -4.49 -1.71
N ASP A 273 -24.21 -4.53 -0.94
CA ASP A 273 -24.99 -3.34 -0.62
C ASP A 273 -24.18 -2.31 0.21
N GLU A 274 -24.77 -1.13 0.41
CA GLU A 274 -24.20 -0.01 1.19
C GLU A 274 -23.92 -0.40 2.65
N PHE A 275 -24.61 -1.42 3.16
CA PHE A 275 -24.54 -1.85 4.56
C PHE A 275 -23.63 -3.07 4.79
N GLY A 276 -23.11 -3.68 3.72
CA GLY A 276 -22.25 -4.86 3.79
C GLY A 276 -22.91 -6.13 4.34
N LYS A 277 -24.25 -6.22 4.31
CA LYS A 277 -25.01 -7.37 4.83
C LYS A 277 -25.42 -8.35 3.73
N TYR A 278 -25.76 -7.83 2.56
CA TYR A 278 -26.13 -8.62 1.39
C TYR A 278 -25.18 -8.31 0.23
N GLY A 279 -25.07 -9.24 -0.71
CA GLY A 279 -24.33 -9.01 -1.93
C GLY A 279 -24.58 -10.04 -3.01
N TYR A 280 -23.89 -9.90 -4.14
CA TYR A 280 -23.93 -10.83 -5.25
C TYR A 280 -22.55 -11.40 -5.57
N CYS A 281 -22.50 -12.70 -5.82
CA CYS A 281 -21.26 -13.36 -6.20
C CYS A 281 -20.86 -13.07 -7.63
N SER A 282 -19.65 -12.54 -7.83
CA SER A 282 -19.13 -12.23 -9.16
C SER A 282 -18.88 -13.48 -10.01
N GLN A 283 -18.82 -14.68 -9.41
CA GLN A 283 -18.57 -15.93 -10.13
C GLN A 283 -19.84 -16.68 -10.53
N CYS A 284 -20.86 -16.71 -9.68
CA CYS A 284 -22.12 -17.41 -9.96
C CYS A 284 -23.32 -16.48 -10.11
N SER A 285 -23.16 -15.17 -9.91
CA SER A 285 -24.22 -14.15 -9.95
C SER A 285 -25.36 -14.39 -8.96
N GLU A 286 -25.15 -15.26 -7.97
CA GLU A 286 -26.15 -15.57 -6.95
C GLU A 286 -26.04 -14.65 -5.74
N ARG A 287 -27.17 -14.46 -5.06
CA ARG A 287 -27.26 -13.68 -3.83
C ARG A 287 -26.53 -14.39 -2.70
N VAL A 288 -25.83 -13.60 -1.90
CA VAL A 288 -25.14 -14.04 -0.69
C VAL A 288 -25.50 -13.13 0.48
N ILE A 289 -25.44 -13.68 1.69
CA ILE A 289 -25.67 -12.98 2.95
C ILE A 289 -24.47 -13.17 3.88
N TRP A 290 -24.14 -12.13 4.65
CA TRP A 290 -23.16 -12.18 5.71
C TRP A 290 -23.80 -12.56 7.04
N GLU A 291 -23.31 -13.63 7.65
CA GLU A 291 -23.66 -14.02 9.02
C GLU A 291 -22.39 -14.06 9.87
N SER A 292 -22.48 -13.56 11.11
CA SER A 292 -21.31 -13.39 12.00
C SER A 292 -20.54 -14.68 12.27
N ASP A 293 -21.26 -15.80 12.27
CA ASP A 293 -20.74 -17.09 12.72
C ASP A 293 -20.32 -18.00 11.55
N ILE A 294 -20.82 -17.69 10.34
CA ILE A 294 -20.68 -18.53 9.13
C ILE A 294 -19.82 -17.81 8.07
N GLY A 295 -19.84 -16.48 8.07
CA GLY A 295 -19.29 -15.67 7.00
C GLY A 295 -20.28 -15.47 5.86
N TRP A 296 -19.78 -15.33 4.63
CA TRP A 296 -20.61 -15.15 3.46
C TRP A 296 -21.03 -16.48 2.88
N HIS A 297 -22.32 -16.67 2.70
CA HIS A 297 -22.88 -17.88 2.10
C HIS A 297 -24.06 -17.54 1.21
N HIS A 298 -24.39 -18.43 0.28
CA HIS A 298 -25.61 -18.27 -0.50
C HIS A 298 -26.80 -18.28 0.44
N THR A 299 -27.72 -17.33 0.23
CA THR A 299 -29.03 -17.41 0.85
C THR A 299 -29.62 -18.72 0.37
N LYS A 300 -29.63 -19.76 1.21
CA LYS A 300 -30.26 -21.03 0.87
C LYS A 300 -31.65 -20.72 0.34
N THR A 301 -32.05 -21.49 -0.67
CA THR A 301 -33.33 -21.53 -1.36
C THR A 301 -34.52 -21.60 -0.40
N ASP A 302 -34.81 -20.52 0.31
CA ASP A 302 -36.11 -20.21 0.89
C ASP A 302 -36.63 -19.01 0.10
N PHE A 303 -37.09 -19.32 -1.12
CA PHE A 303 -38.00 -18.51 -1.92
C PHE A 303 -39.28 -18.29 -1.10
N GLU A 304 -39.30 -17.41 -0.09
CA GLU A 304 -40.57 -17.05 0.55
C GLU A 304 -40.63 -15.72 1.32
N SER A 305 -39.63 -14.83 1.29
CA SER A 305 -39.79 -13.56 2.03
C SER A 305 -39.06 -12.31 1.50
N ALA A 306 -38.43 -12.35 0.33
CA ALA A 306 -37.64 -11.21 -0.16
C ALA A 306 -38.26 -10.41 -1.32
N GLU A 307 -39.56 -10.58 -1.62
CA GLU A 307 -40.23 -9.77 -2.65
C GLU A 307 -40.56 -8.33 -2.22
N SER A 308 -40.27 -7.91 -0.98
CA SER A 308 -40.85 -6.65 -0.47
C SER A 308 -39.90 -5.47 -0.26
N TYR A 309 -38.66 -5.45 -0.77
CA TYR A 309 -37.82 -4.24 -0.60
C TYR A 309 -36.68 -4.08 -1.62
N ILE A 310 -37.02 -4.02 -2.91
CA ILE A 310 -36.10 -3.44 -3.92
C ILE A 310 -36.83 -2.26 -4.56
N PRO A 311 -36.42 -1.00 -4.28
CA PRO A 311 -36.92 0.16 -5.02
C PRO A 311 -36.59 -0.01 -6.51
N ASN A 312 -37.54 0.29 -7.39
CA ASN A 312 -37.37 0.21 -8.86
C ASN A 312 -36.15 0.99 -9.39
N GLU A 313 -35.62 1.91 -8.60
CA GLU A 313 -34.41 2.70 -8.83
C GLU A 313 -33.15 1.84 -9.03
N PHE A 314 -33.13 0.59 -8.54
CA PHE A 314 -32.01 -0.35 -8.71
C PHE A 314 -31.92 -0.95 -10.13
N PHE A 315 -32.99 -0.86 -10.94
CA PHE A 315 -33.04 -1.39 -12.31
C PHE A 315 -32.73 -0.35 -13.39
N THR A 316 -32.63 0.94 -13.05
CA THR A 316 -32.40 2.02 -14.01
C THR A 316 -30.95 2.51 -13.94
N SER A 317 -30.00 1.64 -14.29
CA SER A 317 -28.65 2.08 -14.68
C SER A 317 -28.08 1.19 -15.79
N ASP A 318 -28.76 1.18 -16.94
CA ASP A 318 -28.17 1.12 -18.29
C ASP A 318 -29.24 0.68 -19.30
N ASN A 319 -30.02 1.64 -19.80
CA ASN A 319 -30.70 1.51 -21.07
C ASN A 319 -30.66 2.83 -21.83
N SER A 320 -29.45 3.37 -21.97
CA SER A 320 -29.17 4.32 -23.05
C SER A 320 -27.96 3.84 -23.85
N LYS A 321 -28.25 3.02 -24.87
CA LYS A 321 -27.85 3.34 -26.25
C LYS A 321 -28.42 2.33 -27.26
N THR A 322 -28.91 2.92 -28.35
CA THR A 322 -28.98 2.41 -29.74
C THR A 322 -30.27 1.77 -30.24
N ARG A 323 -31.05 2.58 -30.97
CA ARG A 323 -31.52 2.44 -32.37
C ARG A 323 -32.18 3.79 -32.69
N MET A 324 -31.68 4.70 -33.54
CA MET A 324 -31.42 4.58 -34.98
C MET A 324 -32.33 3.54 -35.65
N ASN A 325 -33.60 3.90 -35.83
CA ASN A 325 -34.14 4.36 -37.11
C ASN A 325 -35.39 5.22 -36.86
#